data_AF-A0A742Y0L0-F1
#
_entry.id   AF-A0A742Y0L0-F1
#
_cell.length_a   1.000
_cell.length_b   1.000
_cell.length_c   1.000
_cell.angle_alpha   90.00
_cell.angle_beta   90.00
_cell.angle_gamma   90.00
#
_symmetry.space_group_name_H-M   'P 1'
#
loop_
_entity.id
_entity.type
_entity.pdbx_description
1 polymer ?
#
loop_
_entity_poly.entity_id
_entity_poly.type
_entity_poly.pdbx_seq_one_letter_code
_entity_poly.pdbx_strand_id
1 'polypeptide(L)'
;MNAVIKHPAIRYHGGKFRLASWIISHFPAHRCYVEPFGGGASVLLKKEPSEAEVYNDLDGDVVNLFRVLRNSESRQALIDACALTPYSRGEFCCAYEQTDDPIEQARRLIVRATMGFGSAGATKGKTGFRLDTRRNSATAQKIWARQPDNLAAVGSRFAGVLIENRDAIQCMRDHDTVSTLHFVDPPYVHETRVETAKNSAYRFEMTNAQHAELLNTLKELRGAVIVCGYNSDLYNNALTGWKRVTRTTAANGSAGSVQRTECLWINPAAQQKQESAE
;
A
#
# COMPACT_ATOMS: atom_id res chain seq x y z
N MET A 1 -4.82 10.59 23.25
CA MET A 1 -5.58 10.67 21.97
C MET A 1 -4.69 10.12 20.88
N ASN A 2 -5.06 9.02 20.22
CA ASN A 2 -4.27 8.52 19.09
C ASN A 2 -4.30 9.55 17.95
N ALA A 3 -3.14 9.94 17.44
CA ALA A 3 -3.04 10.89 16.35
C ALA A 3 -3.72 10.34 15.09
N VAL A 4 -4.60 11.13 14.47
CA VAL A 4 -5.37 10.72 13.29
C VAL A 4 -4.47 10.69 12.06
N ILE A 5 -4.31 9.52 11.44
CA ILE A 5 -3.57 9.35 10.19
C ILE A 5 -4.42 9.88 9.02
N LYS A 6 -4.02 11.03 8.46
CA LYS A 6 -4.77 11.70 7.38
C LYS A 6 -4.26 11.37 5.97
N HIS A 7 -3.07 10.80 5.87
CA HIS A 7 -2.46 10.36 4.61
C HIS A 7 -1.46 9.23 4.89
N PRO A 8 -1.12 8.39 3.89
CA PRO A 8 -0.15 7.31 4.08
C PRO A 8 1.25 7.87 4.40
N ALA A 9 2.14 7.01 4.89
CA ALA A 9 3.54 7.36 5.14
C ALA A 9 4.24 7.87 3.87
N ILE A 10 3.95 7.25 2.73
CA ILE A 10 4.49 7.60 1.43
C ILE A 10 3.41 7.56 0.35
N ARG A 11 3.60 8.36 -0.70
CA ARG A 11 2.81 8.26 -1.92
C ARG A 11 3.28 7.04 -2.70
N TYR A 12 2.49 5.98 -2.66
CA TYR A 12 2.80 4.71 -3.32
C TYR A 12 1.91 4.47 -4.55
N HIS A 13 2.45 3.82 -5.57
CA HIS A 13 1.65 3.45 -6.73
C HIS A 13 0.56 2.46 -6.32
N GLY A 14 -0.65 2.61 -6.87
CA GLY A 14 -1.80 1.79 -6.46
C GLY A 14 -2.34 2.06 -5.05
N GLY A 15 -1.80 3.01 -4.29
CA GLY A 15 -2.20 3.25 -2.90
C GLY A 15 -3.71 3.47 -2.70
N LYS A 16 -4.35 2.61 -1.92
CA LYS A 16 -5.80 2.60 -1.70
C LYS A 16 -6.29 3.51 -0.58
N PHE A 17 -5.50 4.47 -0.09
CA PHE A 17 -5.82 5.24 1.12
C PHE A 17 -7.18 5.99 1.06
N ARG A 18 -7.56 6.48 -0.14
CA ARG A 18 -8.87 7.12 -0.37
C ARG A 18 -10.02 6.12 -0.48
N LEU A 19 -9.73 4.89 -0.91
CA LEU A 19 -10.68 3.80 -1.08
C LEU A 19 -10.80 2.91 0.17
N ALA A 20 -9.84 2.98 1.07
CA ALA A 20 -9.70 2.09 2.22
C ALA A 20 -10.99 1.99 3.04
N SER A 21 -11.69 3.10 3.29
CA SER A 21 -12.96 3.05 4.05
C SER A 21 -14.06 2.20 3.36
N TRP A 22 -14.10 2.19 2.02
CA TRP A 22 -15.02 1.30 1.28
C TRP A 22 -14.50 -0.13 1.20
N ILE A 23 -13.18 -0.32 1.10
CA ILE A 23 -12.60 -1.68 1.15
C ILE A 23 -12.90 -2.31 2.52
N ILE A 24 -12.65 -1.57 3.59
CA ILE A 24 -12.85 -1.98 4.98
C ILE A 24 -14.34 -2.24 5.27
N SER A 25 -15.28 -1.54 4.62
CA SER A 25 -16.70 -1.84 4.81
C SER A 25 -17.11 -3.23 4.30
N HIS A 26 -16.24 -3.91 3.52
CA HIS A 26 -16.43 -5.30 3.11
C HIS A 26 -15.66 -6.30 3.98
N PHE A 27 -14.97 -5.85 5.03
CA PHE A 27 -14.19 -6.74 5.88
C PHE A 27 -15.11 -7.49 6.85
N PRO A 28 -15.11 -8.83 6.88
CA PRO A 28 -15.79 -9.58 7.93
C PRO A 28 -15.08 -9.40 9.27
N ALA A 29 -15.72 -9.82 10.37
CA ALA A 29 -15.04 -9.94 11.66
C ALA A 29 -13.84 -10.91 11.55
N HIS A 30 -12.70 -10.49 12.09
CA HIS A 30 -11.44 -11.22 12.02
C HIS A 30 -10.55 -10.94 13.22
N ARG A 31 -9.79 -11.95 13.63
CA ARG A 31 -8.82 -11.87 14.72
C ARG A 31 -7.42 -11.56 14.20
N CYS A 32 -7.06 -12.15 13.06
CA CYS A 32 -5.79 -11.95 12.37
C CYS A 32 -6.04 -11.23 11.04
N TYR A 33 -5.20 -10.26 10.72
CA TYR A 33 -5.20 -9.55 9.44
C TYR A 33 -3.87 -9.73 8.72
N VAL A 34 -3.90 -10.10 7.45
CA VAL A 34 -2.71 -10.27 6.60
C VAL A 34 -2.85 -9.40 5.35
N GLU A 35 -1.90 -8.49 5.14
CA GLU A 35 -1.78 -7.66 3.93
C GLU A 35 -0.47 -8.07 3.22
N PRO A 36 -0.50 -9.08 2.33
CA PRO A 36 0.70 -9.70 1.77
C PRO A 36 1.38 -8.88 0.66
N PHE A 37 0.67 -7.89 0.12
CA PHE A 37 1.13 -6.89 -0.86
C PHE A 37 0.93 -5.50 -0.26
N GLY A 38 1.72 -5.20 0.76
CA GLY A 38 1.46 -4.10 1.68
C GLY A 38 1.64 -2.71 1.08
N GLY A 39 2.59 -2.51 0.17
CA GLY A 39 2.92 -1.22 -0.42
C GLY A 39 2.98 -0.11 0.63
N GLY A 40 2.25 0.98 0.41
CA GLY A 40 2.13 2.09 1.38
C GLY A 40 1.23 1.83 2.61
N ALA A 41 0.86 0.58 2.88
CA ALA A 41 -0.01 0.12 3.99
C ALA A 41 -1.36 0.84 4.08
N SER A 42 -1.94 1.17 2.92
CA SER A 42 -3.08 2.10 2.86
C SER A 42 -4.32 1.61 3.60
N VAL A 43 -4.56 0.30 3.61
CA VAL A 43 -5.72 -0.31 4.25
C VAL A 43 -5.43 -0.62 5.71
N LEU A 44 -4.29 -1.26 6.01
CA LEU A 44 -3.81 -1.47 7.39
C LEU A 44 -3.85 -0.19 8.24
N LEU A 45 -3.33 0.93 7.72
CA LEU A 45 -3.27 2.19 8.46
C LEU A 45 -4.65 2.78 8.82
N LYS A 46 -5.72 2.36 8.13
CA LYS A 46 -7.08 2.90 8.33
C LYS A 46 -8.05 1.94 8.98
N LYS A 47 -7.80 0.62 8.93
CA LYS A 47 -8.64 -0.34 9.64
C LYS A 47 -8.42 -0.21 11.14
N GLU A 48 -9.46 -0.53 11.89
CA GLU A 48 -9.33 -0.77 13.33
C GLU A 48 -8.31 -1.89 13.59
N PRO A 49 -7.45 -1.78 14.61
CA PRO A 49 -6.46 -2.81 14.92
C PRO A 49 -7.11 -4.19 15.15
N SER A 50 -6.49 -5.24 14.62
CA SER A 50 -6.80 -6.62 14.97
C SER A 50 -5.88 -7.12 16.07
N GLU A 51 -6.22 -8.25 16.71
CA GLU A 51 -5.34 -8.87 17.71
C GLU A 51 -3.97 -9.26 17.14
N ALA A 52 -3.94 -9.69 15.87
CA ALA A 52 -2.71 -9.94 15.13
C ALA A 52 -2.79 -9.28 13.76
N GLU A 53 -1.72 -8.59 13.35
CA GLU A 53 -1.62 -7.95 12.04
C GLU A 53 -0.27 -8.25 11.41
N VAL A 54 -0.29 -8.66 10.14
CA VAL A 54 0.90 -8.98 9.35
C VAL A 54 0.92 -8.09 8.11
N TYR A 55 1.99 -7.33 7.99
CA TYR A 55 2.34 -6.57 6.79
C TYR A 55 3.48 -7.29 6.09
N ASN A 56 3.34 -7.50 4.77
CA ASN A 56 4.42 -8.01 3.94
C ASN A 56 4.48 -7.23 2.63
N ASP A 57 5.69 -7.00 2.12
CA ASP A 57 5.90 -6.57 0.75
C ASP A 57 7.23 -7.15 0.26
N LEU A 58 7.40 -7.26 -1.06
CA LEU A 58 8.66 -7.72 -1.64
C LEU A 58 9.69 -6.58 -1.76
N ASP A 59 9.23 -5.31 -1.79
CA ASP A 59 10.09 -4.14 -1.86
C ASP A 59 10.74 -3.81 -0.52
N GLY A 60 12.02 -4.20 -0.42
CA GLY A 60 12.86 -3.98 0.75
C GLY A 60 12.99 -2.51 1.16
N ASP A 61 12.90 -1.53 0.23
CA ASP A 61 12.93 -0.10 0.58
C ASP A 61 11.69 0.27 1.42
N VAL A 62 10.53 -0.26 1.01
CA VAL A 62 9.24 0.02 1.65
C VAL A 62 9.13 -0.71 2.97
N VAL A 63 9.55 -1.99 3.01
CA VAL A 63 9.63 -2.76 4.26
C VAL A 63 10.59 -2.08 5.25
N ASN A 64 11.76 -1.63 4.80
CA ASN A 64 12.70 -0.90 5.64
C ASN A 64 12.05 0.34 6.28
N LEU A 65 11.30 1.14 5.52
CA LEU A 65 10.57 2.28 6.06
C LEU A 65 9.65 1.88 7.22
N PHE A 66 8.83 0.84 7.06
CA PHE A 66 7.92 0.41 8.13
C PHE A 66 8.67 -0.23 9.31
N ARG A 67 9.80 -0.89 9.09
CA ARG A 67 10.69 -1.38 10.17
C ARG A 67 11.25 -0.23 11.00
N VAL A 68 11.76 0.81 10.34
CA VAL A 68 12.27 2.04 10.99
C VAL A 68 11.16 2.75 11.77
N LEU A 69 9.96 2.86 11.19
CA LEU A 69 8.82 3.51 11.86
C LEU A 69 8.27 2.73 13.06
N ARG A 70 8.42 1.40 13.08
CA ARG A 70 7.95 0.56 14.17
C ARG A 70 8.76 0.76 15.45
N ASN A 71 10.09 0.86 15.34
CA ASN A 71 10.96 1.07 16.50
C ASN A 71 10.96 2.56 16.92
N SER A 72 10.76 2.83 18.21
CA SER A 72 10.59 4.20 18.71
C SER A 72 11.81 5.10 18.53
N GLU A 73 13.02 4.56 18.69
CA GLU A 73 14.27 5.30 18.58
C GLU A 73 14.57 5.64 17.12
N SER A 74 14.56 4.64 16.25
CA SER A 74 14.78 4.87 14.81
C SER A 74 13.66 5.71 14.18
N ARG A 75 12.42 5.60 14.67
CA ARG A 75 11.31 6.47 14.28
C ARG A 75 11.60 7.93 14.64
N GLN A 76 12.06 8.20 15.85
CA GLN A 76 12.36 9.57 16.27
C GLN A 76 13.50 10.16 15.42
N ALA A 77 14.57 9.40 15.22
CA ALA A 77 15.67 9.81 14.34
C ALA A 77 15.21 10.09 12.90
N LEU A 78 14.31 9.26 12.34
CA LEU A 78 13.72 9.51 11.02
C LEU A 78 12.86 10.78 10.99
N ILE A 79 12.05 11.01 12.02
CA ILE A 79 11.21 12.21 12.16
C ILE A 79 12.10 13.47 12.17
N ASP A 80 13.15 13.47 12.98
CA ASP A 80 14.09 14.58 13.09
C ASP A 80 14.84 14.82 11.76
N ALA A 81 15.30 13.74 11.12
CA ALA A 81 15.96 13.81 9.82
C ALA A 81 15.03 14.39 8.74
N CYS A 82 13.75 13.99 8.71
CA CYS A 82 12.75 14.56 7.81
C CYS A 82 12.44 16.02 8.13
N ALA A 83 12.36 16.40 9.41
CA ALA A 83 12.09 17.78 9.83
C ALA A 83 13.21 18.74 9.44
N LEU A 84 14.46 18.28 9.48
CA LEU A 84 15.66 19.07 9.13
C LEU A 84 15.96 19.06 7.62
N THR A 85 15.38 18.14 6.86
CA THR A 85 15.59 18.06 5.41
C THR A 85 14.82 19.18 4.69
N PRO A 86 15.50 20.09 3.99
CA PRO A 86 14.82 21.14 3.24
C PRO A 86 14.10 20.56 2.03
N TYR A 87 12.94 21.14 1.68
CA TYR A 87 12.29 20.86 0.41
C TYR A 87 13.12 21.46 -0.73
N SER A 88 14.08 20.70 -1.26
CA SER A 88 15.07 21.20 -2.21
C SER A 88 15.37 20.20 -3.33
N ARG A 89 15.83 20.74 -4.47
CA ARG A 89 16.26 19.91 -5.60
C ARG A 89 17.51 19.09 -5.27
N GLY A 90 18.44 19.65 -4.50
CA GLY A 90 19.66 18.95 -4.07
C GLY A 90 19.34 17.69 -3.29
N GLU A 91 18.54 17.83 -2.22
CA GLU A 91 18.05 16.69 -1.41
C GLU A 91 17.33 15.66 -2.27
N PHE A 92 16.45 16.10 -3.17
CA PHE A 92 15.73 15.19 -4.06
C PHE A 92 16.65 14.41 -4.99
N CYS A 93 17.69 15.04 -5.54
CA CYS A 93 18.65 14.36 -6.40
C CYS A 93 19.51 13.36 -5.61
N CYS A 94 20.02 13.75 -4.45
CA CYS A 94 20.82 12.88 -3.56
C CYS A 94 20.01 11.70 -3.02
N ALA A 95 18.69 11.83 -2.89
CA ALA A 95 17.83 10.74 -2.43
C ALA A 95 17.76 9.52 -3.36
N TYR A 96 18.38 9.57 -4.55
CA TYR A 96 18.54 8.40 -5.43
C TYR A 96 19.87 7.65 -5.22
N GLU A 97 20.78 8.19 -4.42
CA GLU A 97 22.02 7.51 -4.05
C GLU A 97 21.74 6.33 -3.11
N GLN A 98 22.59 5.32 -3.16
CA GLN A 98 22.50 4.16 -2.26
C GLN A 98 23.08 4.50 -0.88
N THR A 99 22.60 3.82 0.15
CA THR A 99 23.13 3.89 1.52
C THR A 99 22.80 2.58 2.23
N ASP A 100 23.65 2.19 3.17
CA ASP A 100 23.42 1.04 4.07
C ASP A 100 22.79 1.46 5.40
N ASP A 101 22.67 2.78 5.68
CA ASP A 101 21.96 3.27 6.85
C ASP A 101 20.44 3.14 6.64
N PRO A 102 19.74 2.31 7.44
CA PRO A 102 18.31 2.07 7.28
C PRO A 102 17.47 3.35 7.49
N ILE A 103 17.89 4.26 8.37
CA ILE A 103 17.16 5.50 8.66
C ILE A 103 17.29 6.44 7.47
N GLU A 104 18.52 6.63 6.96
CA GLU A 104 18.75 7.43 5.76
C GLU A 104 18.05 6.83 4.54
N GLN A 105 18.06 5.51 4.37
CA GLN A 105 17.35 4.84 3.28
C GLN A 105 15.84 5.12 3.35
N ALA A 106 15.25 5.07 4.54
CA ALA A 106 13.84 5.41 4.77
C ALA A 106 13.58 6.90 4.46
N ARG A 107 14.44 7.81 4.92
CA ARG A 107 14.34 9.25 4.62
C ARG A 107 14.37 9.52 3.11
N ARG A 108 15.33 8.92 2.40
CA ARG A 108 15.49 9.02 0.94
C ARG A 108 14.26 8.50 0.21
N LEU A 109 13.66 7.40 0.64
CA LEU A 109 12.38 6.92 0.08
C LEU A 109 11.26 7.96 0.25
N ILE A 110 11.11 8.55 1.44
CA ILE A 110 10.09 9.57 1.71
C ILE A 110 10.33 10.82 0.86
N VAL A 111 11.59 11.27 0.73
CA VAL A 111 11.99 12.39 -0.14
C VAL A 111 11.57 12.12 -1.59
N ARG A 112 11.94 10.97 -2.15
CA ARG A 112 11.58 10.59 -3.53
C ARG A 112 10.05 10.53 -3.73
N ALA A 113 9.32 9.96 -2.77
CA ALA A 113 7.86 9.83 -2.82
C ALA A 113 7.12 11.18 -2.75
N THR A 114 7.67 12.13 -2.00
CA THR A 114 6.96 13.37 -1.65
C THR A 114 7.35 14.53 -2.57
N MET A 115 8.66 14.69 -2.81
CA MET A 115 9.21 15.77 -3.64
C MET A 115 9.16 15.45 -5.14
N GLY A 116 9.01 14.17 -5.52
CA GLY A 116 8.89 13.73 -6.90
C GLY A 116 7.48 13.82 -7.49
N PHE A 117 7.38 13.96 -8.82
CA PHE A 117 6.09 13.87 -9.53
C PHE A 117 5.48 12.48 -9.41
N GLY A 118 4.15 12.40 -9.23
CA GLY A 118 3.47 11.09 -9.13
C GLY A 118 3.96 10.25 -7.95
N SER A 119 3.76 8.94 -8.01
CA SER A 119 4.20 7.98 -6.98
C SER A 119 5.39 7.12 -7.41
N ALA A 120 5.88 7.28 -8.65
CA ALA A 120 6.92 6.43 -9.23
C ALA A 120 8.27 6.56 -8.51
N GLY A 121 8.53 7.69 -7.83
CA GLY A 121 9.73 7.87 -7.00
C GLY A 121 9.83 6.90 -5.82
N ALA A 122 8.70 6.34 -5.38
CA ALA A 122 8.65 5.35 -4.31
C ALA A 122 8.75 3.90 -4.81
N THR A 123 8.56 3.65 -6.10
CA THR A 123 8.52 2.28 -6.66
C THR A 123 9.71 2.02 -7.56
N LYS A 124 9.69 2.48 -8.82
CA LYS A 124 10.73 2.12 -9.81
C LYS A 124 10.96 3.18 -10.89
N GLY A 125 10.94 4.45 -10.54
CA GLY A 125 11.23 5.52 -11.50
C GLY A 125 11.97 6.70 -10.90
N LYS A 126 12.94 7.23 -11.66
CA LYS A 126 13.37 8.61 -11.45
C LYS A 126 12.26 9.53 -11.95
N THR A 127 11.83 10.44 -11.10
CA THR A 127 10.83 11.44 -11.44
C THR A 127 11.46 12.82 -11.45
N GLY A 128 10.80 13.80 -12.04
CA GLY A 128 11.20 15.19 -11.88
C GLY A 128 10.87 15.72 -10.47
N PHE A 129 11.60 16.73 -10.03
CA PHE A 129 11.32 17.47 -8.80
C PHE A 129 10.07 18.36 -8.96
N ARG A 130 9.15 18.30 -7.99
CA ARG A 130 7.92 19.11 -7.98
C ARG A 130 8.21 20.53 -7.51
N LEU A 131 8.13 21.46 -8.46
CA LEU A 131 8.35 22.90 -8.24
C LEU A 131 7.07 23.71 -7.97
N ASP A 132 5.91 23.07 -7.88
CA ASP A 132 4.63 23.78 -7.93
C ASP A 132 4.42 24.72 -6.73
N THR A 133 4.32 26.01 -7.02
CA THR A 133 4.05 27.10 -6.06
C THR A 133 2.72 27.82 -6.32
N ARG A 134 1.96 27.43 -7.37
CA ARG A 134 0.82 28.21 -7.88
C ARG A 134 -0.54 27.52 -7.66
N ARG A 135 -0.58 26.32 -7.07
CA ARG A 135 -1.84 25.63 -6.77
C ARG A 135 -2.67 26.37 -5.72
N ASN A 136 -3.98 26.40 -5.95
CA ASN A 136 -4.99 26.85 -4.98
C ASN A 136 -5.26 25.82 -3.86
N SER A 137 -4.50 24.72 -3.82
CA SER A 137 -4.55 23.68 -2.78
C SER A 137 -3.19 23.55 -2.08
N ALA A 138 -3.08 22.68 -1.06
CA ALA A 138 -1.84 22.49 -0.33
C ALA A 138 -0.67 22.17 -1.30
N THR A 139 0.36 23.01 -1.26
CA THR A 139 1.56 22.85 -2.08
C THR A 139 2.39 21.66 -1.59
N ALA A 140 3.32 21.17 -2.42
CA ALA A 140 4.17 20.05 -2.06
C ALA A 140 5.04 20.33 -0.82
N GLN A 141 5.47 21.59 -0.65
CA GLN A 141 6.22 22.09 0.49
C GLN A 141 5.38 22.05 1.78
N LYS A 142 4.11 22.48 1.72
CA LYS A 142 3.20 22.41 2.87
C LYS A 142 2.88 20.97 3.27
N ILE A 143 2.84 20.05 2.31
CA ILE A 143 2.67 18.61 2.58
C ILE A 143 3.94 18.07 3.27
N TRP A 144 5.13 18.39 2.75
CA TRP A 144 6.41 18.01 3.35
C TRP A 144 6.55 18.48 4.80
N ALA A 145 6.18 19.73 5.09
CA ALA A 145 6.25 20.29 6.44
C ALA A 145 5.39 19.55 7.49
N ARG A 146 4.39 18.77 7.06
CA ARG A 146 3.51 17.97 7.93
C ARG A 146 3.97 16.51 8.06
N GLN A 147 5.00 16.13 7.30
CA GLN A 147 5.48 14.76 7.25
C GLN A 147 5.93 14.23 8.62
N PRO A 148 6.69 14.99 9.45
CA PRO A 148 7.11 14.53 10.78
C PRO A 148 5.95 14.04 11.67
N ASP A 149 4.90 14.85 11.83
CA ASP A 149 3.73 14.49 12.64
C ASP A 149 3.00 13.25 12.12
N ASN A 150 2.90 13.11 10.80
CA ASN A 150 2.28 11.94 10.19
C ASN A 150 3.10 10.66 10.40
N LEU A 151 4.44 10.75 10.33
CA LEU A 151 5.32 9.61 10.60
C LEU A 151 5.22 9.16 12.06
N ALA A 152 5.08 10.09 13.00
CA ALA A 152 4.82 9.76 14.41
C ALA A 152 3.52 8.96 14.59
N ALA A 153 2.43 9.40 13.94
CA ALA A 153 1.13 8.74 13.97
C ALA A 153 1.19 7.34 13.33
N VAL A 154 1.77 7.23 12.12
CA VAL A 154 1.96 5.97 11.40
C VAL A 154 2.78 4.99 12.22
N GLY A 155 3.93 5.41 12.74
CA GLY A 155 4.81 4.53 13.51
C GLY A 155 4.14 4.02 14.78
N SER A 156 3.31 4.85 15.43
CA SER A 156 2.52 4.41 16.59
C SER A 156 1.48 3.36 16.20
N ARG A 157 0.80 3.52 15.05
CA ARG A 157 -0.15 2.53 14.52
C ARG A 157 0.53 1.21 14.13
N PHE A 158 1.78 1.25 13.71
CA PHE A 158 2.56 0.09 13.27
C PHE A 158 3.32 -0.66 14.38
N ALA A 159 3.33 -0.13 15.61
CA ALA A 159 4.16 -0.67 16.70
C ALA A 159 3.93 -2.19 16.95
N GLY A 160 2.68 -2.64 16.89
CA GLY A 160 2.26 -4.03 17.10
C GLY A 160 2.18 -4.89 15.84
N VAL A 161 2.55 -4.38 14.68
CA VAL A 161 2.41 -5.10 13.40
C VAL A 161 3.64 -5.97 13.15
N LEU A 162 3.43 -7.24 12.76
CA LEU A 162 4.50 -8.10 12.24
C LEU A 162 4.88 -7.64 10.83
N ILE A 163 6.17 -7.38 10.59
CA ILE A 163 6.68 -6.86 9.31
C ILE A 163 7.57 -7.90 8.65
N GLU A 164 7.09 -8.44 7.53
CA GLU A 164 7.76 -9.43 6.70
C GLU A 164 8.27 -8.83 5.39
N ASN A 165 9.28 -9.47 4.80
CA ASN A 165 9.80 -9.14 3.46
C ASN A 165 10.11 -10.43 2.70
N ARG A 166 9.05 -11.14 2.30
CA ARG A 166 9.15 -12.46 1.69
C ARG A 166 8.04 -12.71 0.68
N ASP A 167 8.04 -13.90 0.10
CA ASP A 167 7.00 -14.33 -0.83
C ASP A 167 5.59 -14.21 -0.22
N ALA A 168 4.67 -13.62 -0.99
CA ALA A 168 3.32 -13.31 -0.56
C ALA A 168 2.46 -14.56 -0.33
N ILE A 169 2.62 -15.60 -1.15
CA ILE A 169 1.88 -16.86 -1.03
C ILE A 169 2.29 -17.58 0.25
N GLN A 170 3.59 -17.70 0.50
CA GLN A 170 4.09 -18.31 1.72
C GLN A 170 3.66 -17.51 2.96
N CYS A 171 3.70 -16.18 2.90
CA CYS A 171 3.22 -15.32 3.98
C CYS A 171 1.75 -15.59 4.33
N MET A 172 0.86 -15.65 3.34
CA MET A 172 -0.54 -15.98 3.58
C MET A 172 -0.71 -17.39 4.16
N ARG A 173 -0.02 -18.39 3.62
CA ARG A 173 -0.13 -19.79 4.08
C ARG A 173 0.26 -19.96 5.54
N ASP A 174 1.34 -19.33 5.97
CA ASP A 174 1.84 -19.45 7.35
C ASP A 174 0.90 -18.83 8.40
N HIS A 175 0.07 -17.86 8.00
CA HIS A 175 -0.87 -17.16 8.87
C HIS A 175 -2.34 -17.56 8.63
N ASP A 176 -2.61 -18.51 7.73
CA ASP A 176 -3.96 -18.87 7.36
C ASP A 176 -4.67 -19.68 8.44
N THR A 177 -5.79 -19.14 8.92
CA THR A 177 -6.72 -19.80 9.84
C THR A 177 -8.13 -19.36 9.48
N VAL A 178 -9.14 -20.09 9.98
CA VAL A 178 -10.55 -19.66 9.86
C VAL A 178 -10.81 -18.29 10.50
N SER A 179 -9.93 -17.79 11.37
CA SER A 179 -10.04 -16.47 12.02
C SER A 179 -9.26 -15.35 11.31
N THR A 180 -8.55 -15.68 10.23
CA THR A 180 -7.71 -14.75 9.46
C THR A 180 -8.51 -14.08 8.34
N LEU A 181 -8.27 -12.79 8.12
CA LEU A 181 -8.64 -12.05 6.92
C LEU A 181 -7.38 -11.71 6.12
N HIS A 182 -7.35 -12.13 4.86
CA HIS A 182 -6.32 -11.77 3.89
C HIS A 182 -6.85 -10.68 2.96
N PHE A 183 -6.23 -9.51 2.97
CA PHE A 183 -6.52 -8.45 2.00
C PHE A 183 -5.39 -8.37 0.96
N VAL A 184 -5.70 -8.74 -0.28
CA VAL A 184 -4.69 -9.03 -1.31
C VAL A 184 -4.81 -7.99 -2.43
N ASP A 185 -3.83 -7.10 -2.57
CA ASP A 185 -3.81 -6.03 -3.60
C ASP A 185 -2.53 -6.14 -4.45
N PRO A 186 -2.42 -7.17 -5.31
CA PRO A 186 -1.20 -7.44 -6.06
C PRO A 186 -0.99 -6.38 -7.17
N PRO A 187 0.22 -6.30 -7.76
CA PRO A 187 0.42 -5.61 -9.04
C PRO A 187 -0.62 -6.08 -10.07
N TYR A 188 -1.41 -5.19 -10.68
CA TYR A 188 -2.53 -5.60 -11.54
C TYR A 188 -2.11 -6.25 -12.85
N VAL A 189 -2.96 -7.09 -13.44
CA VAL A 189 -2.68 -7.74 -14.73
C VAL A 189 -2.27 -6.70 -15.78
N HIS A 190 -1.16 -6.93 -16.50
CA HIS A 190 -0.55 -5.95 -17.41
C HIS A 190 -1.53 -5.37 -18.45
N GLU A 191 -2.39 -6.21 -19.02
CA GLU A 191 -3.38 -5.83 -20.05
C GLU A 191 -4.42 -4.82 -19.56
N THR A 192 -4.68 -4.78 -18.25
CA THR A 192 -5.64 -3.86 -17.63
C THR A 192 -5.07 -2.47 -17.36
N ARG A 193 -3.76 -2.27 -17.58
CA ARG A 193 -3.06 -1.02 -17.26
C ARG A 193 -3.02 -0.09 -18.47
N VAL A 194 -2.99 1.22 -18.20
CA VAL A 194 -2.70 2.22 -19.24
C VAL A 194 -1.28 2.04 -19.78
N GLU A 195 -1.10 2.38 -21.05
CA GLU A 195 0.09 2.09 -21.87
C GLU A 195 1.42 2.49 -21.24
N THR A 196 1.48 3.64 -20.57
CA THR A 196 2.67 4.12 -19.86
C THR A 196 3.02 3.35 -18.59
N ALA A 197 2.06 2.60 -18.03
CA ALA A 197 2.20 1.77 -16.82
C ALA A 197 2.25 0.27 -17.13
N LYS A 198 2.15 -0.13 -18.41
CA LYS A 198 2.13 -1.55 -18.81
C LYS A 198 3.40 -2.30 -18.40
N ASN A 199 4.56 -1.65 -18.27
CA ASN A 199 5.85 -2.35 -18.06
C ASN A 199 6.68 -1.93 -16.83
N SER A 200 6.23 -1.02 -15.94
CA SER A 200 7.13 -0.48 -14.88
C SER A 200 6.48 0.19 -13.67
N ALA A 201 5.22 -0.10 -13.35
CA ALA A 201 4.52 0.63 -12.27
C ALA A 201 5.03 0.23 -10.87
N TYR A 202 5.35 -1.05 -10.70
CA TYR A 202 5.88 -1.62 -9.47
C TYR A 202 7.34 -2.08 -9.65
N ARG A 203 8.07 -2.17 -8.54
CA ARG A 203 9.45 -2.66 -8.59
C ARG A 203 9.51 -4.14 -8.99
N PHE A 204 8.59 -4.89 -8.39
CA PHE A 204 8.34 -6.30 -8.62
C PHE A 204 6.98 -6.43 -9.31
N GLU A 205 6.98 -6.99 -10.51
CA GLU A 205 5.78 -7.19 -11.33
C GLU A 205 5.38 -8.67 -11.32
N MET A 206 4.13 -8.96 -11.70
CA MET A 206 3.59 -10.32 -11.78
C MET A 206 3.23 -10.67 -13.21
N THR A 207 3.69 -11.83 -13.66
CA THR A 207 3.26 -12.46 -14.91
C THR A 207 1.85 -13.04 -14.77
N ASN A 208 1.16 -13.28 -15.89
CA ASN A 208 -0.15 -13.95 -15.88
C ASN A 208 -0.09 -15.35 -15.21
N ALA A 209 1.05 -16.06 -15.31
CA ALA A 209 1.25 -17.34 -14.64
C ALA A 209 1.32 -17.19 -13.12
N GLN A 210 2.06 -16.18 -12.61
CA GLN A 210 2.11 -15.87 -11.18
C GLN A 210 0.75 -15.40 -10.65
N HIS A 211 -0.02 -14.67 -11.46
CA HIS A 211 -1.40 -14.34 -11.12
C HIS A 211 -2.27 -15.60 -11.00
N ALA A 212 -2.16 -16.55 -11.93
CA ALA A 212 -2.89 -17.81 -11.85
C ALA A 212 -2.52 -18.62 -10.60
N GLU A 213 -1.23 -18.68 -10.25
CA GLU A 213 -0.74 -19.33 -9.03
C GLU A 213 -1.30 -18.66 -7.76
N LEU A 214 -1.27 -17.33 -7.70
CA LEU A 214 -1.88 -16.56 -6.63
C LEU A 214 -3.37 -16.91 -6.50
N LEU A 215 -4.13 -16.81 -7.58
CA LEU A 215 -5.57 -17.08 -7.59
C LEU A 215 -5.90 -18.52 -7.17
N ASN A 216 -5.08 -19.49 -7.55
CA ASN A 216 -5.22 -20.88 -7.08
C ASN A 216 -4.99 -20.97 -5.58
N THR A 217 -3.93 -20.35 -5.07
CA THR A 217 -3.65 -20.28 -3.63
C THR A 217 -4.81 -19.64 -2.86
N LEU A 218 -5.35 -18.52 -3.35
CA LEU A 218 -6.44 -17.79 -2.67
C LEU A 218 -7.70 -18.65 -2.48
N LYS A 219 -7.96 -19.59 -3.40
CA LYS A 219 -9.10 -20.53 -3.29
C LYS A 219 -8.87 -21.63 -2.24
N GLU A 220 -7.62 -21.92 -1.90
CA GLU A 220 -7.23 -22.95 -0.93
C GLU A 220 -7.20 -22.43 0.51
N LEU A 221 -7.13 -21.11 0.71
CA LEU A 221 -7.10 -20.50 2.03
C LEU A 221 -8.41 -20.76 2.79
N ARG A 222 -8.30 -21.10 4.08
CA ARG A 222 -9.43 -21.33 4.99
C ARG A 222 -10.01 -20.02 5.50
N GLY A 223 -9.18 -18.98 5.58
CA GLY A 223 -9.57 -17.66 6.05
C GLY A 223 -10.51 -16.90 5.11
N ALA A 224 -10.97 -15.76 5.58
CA ALA A 224 -11.62 -14.78 4.72
C ALA A 224 -10.60 -14.19 3.74
N VAL A 225 -10.98 -14.01 2.47
CA VAL A 225 -10.12 -13.43 1.45
C VAL A 225 -10.88 -12.35 0.69
N ILE A 226 -10.24 -11.19 0.57
CA ILE A 226 -10.69 -10.08 -0.28
C ILE A 226 -9.52 -9.70 -1.17
N VAL A 227 -9.66 -9.94 -2.48
CA VAL A 227 -8.64 -9.56 -3.47
C VAL A 227 -9.11 -8.36 -4.28
N CYS A 228 -8.21 -7.40 -4.49
CA CYS A 228 -8.46 -6.16 -5.22
C CYS A 228 -7.75 -6.17 -6.57
N GLY A 229 -8.39 -5.58 -7.59
CA GLY A 229 -7.84 -5.50 -8.94
C GLY A 229 -8.73 -4.73 -9.90
N TYR A 230 -8.26 -4.57 -11.14
CA TYR A 230 -9.13 -4.16 -12.25
C TYR A 230 -9.86 -5.36 -12.83
N ASN A 231 -11.04 -5.10 -13.42
CA ASN A 231 -11.82 -6.11 -14.10
C ASN A 231 -10.95 -6.81 -15.16
N SER A 232 -10.81 -8.14 -15.04
CA SER A 232 -10.05 -8.97 -15.97
C SER A 232 -10.68 -10.34 -16.11
N ASP A 233 -10.62 -10.91 -17.31
CA ASP A 233 -11.16 -12.25 -17.57
C ASP A 233 -10.41 -13.31 -16.77
N LEU A 234 -9.10 -13.14 -16.57
CA LEU A 234 -8.28 -14.02 -15.73
C LEU A 234 -8.86 -14.15 -14.32
N TYR A 235 -9.18 -13.03 -13.67
CA TYR A 235 -9.72 -13.04 -12.30
C TYR A 235 -11.18 -13.50 -12.29
N ASN A 236 -12.00 -13.01 -13.24
CA ASN A 236 -13.41 -13.37 -13.31
C ASN A 236 -13.61 -14.87 -13.53
N ASN A 237 -12.82 -15.48 -14.41
CA ASN A 237 -12.88 -16.91 -14.68
C ASN A 237 -12.36 -17.73 -13.49
N ALA A 238 -11.23 -17.31 -12.90
CA ALA A 238 -10.61 -18.06 -11.79
C ALA A 238 -11.43 -18.01 -10.49
N LEU A 239 -12.12 -16.90 -10.21
CA LEU A 239 -12.85 -16.65 -8.96
C LEU A 239 -14.37 -16.78 -9.13
N THR A 240 -14.80 -17.73 -9.96
CA THR A 240 -16.23 -18.03 -10.13
C THR A 240 -16.84 -18.44 -8.79
N GLY A 241 -18.00 -17.86 -8.45
CA GLY A 241 -18.67 -18.06 -7.16
C GLY A 241 -18.24 -17.09 -6.05
N TRP A 242 -17.22 -16.26 -6.28
CA TRP A 242 -16.87 -15.18 -5.36
C TRP A 242 -17.76 -13.95 -5.62
N LYS A 243 -18.18 -13.25 -4.56
CA LYS A 243 -18.94 -12.02 -4.70
C LYS A 243 -18.04 -10.93 -5.23
N ARG A 244 -18.46 -10.30 -6.33
CA ARG A 244 -17.74 -9.17 -6.93
C ARG A 244 -18.46 -7.86 -6.66
N VAL A 245 -17.74 -6.89 -6.10
CA VAL A 245 -18.22 -5.51 -5.92
C VAL A 245 -17.27 -4.54 -6.60
N THR A 246 -17.78 -3.41 -7.08
CA THR A 246 -16.97 -2.42 -7.81
C THR A 246 -17.14 -1.02 -7.26
N ARG A 247 -16.11 -0.18 -7.46
CA ARG A 247 -16.19 1.24 -7.16
C ARG A 247 -15.37 2.05 -8.15
N THR A 248 -16.03 3.03 -8.77
CA THR A 248 -15.40 3.96 -9.69
C THR A 248 -14.89 5.18 -8.94
N THR A 249 -13.64 5.57 -9.20
CA THR A 249 -13.03 6.78 -8.63
C THR A 249 -12.26 7.58 -9.66
N ALA A 250 -12.19 8.89 -9.42
CA ALA A 250 -11.33 9.80 -10.16
C ALA A 250 -9.86 9.64 -9.73
N ALA A 251 -9.00 9.36 -10.71
CA ALA A 251 -7.55 9.32 -10.59
C ALA A 251 -6.90 10.44 -11.41
N ASN A 252 -5.70 10.85 -11.02
CA ASN A 252 -4.95 11.85 -11.79
C ASN A 252 -4.32 11.17 -13.02
N GLY A 253 -4.64 11.64 -14.22
CA GLY A 253 -3.98 11.29 -15.47
C GLY A 253 -3.05 12.40 -15.97
N SER A 254 -2.35 12.13 -17.06
CA SER A 254 -1.44 13.07 -17.72
C SER A 254 -2.15 14.29 -18.33
N ALA A 255 -3.41 14.14 -18.75
CA ALA A 255 -4.21 15.17 -19.42
C ALA A 255 -5.51 15.54 -18.65
N GLY A 256 -5.61 15.21 -17.36
CA GLY A 256 -6.80 15.47 -16.55
C GLY A 256 -7.23 14.30 -15.68
N SER A 257 -8.41 14.38 -15.09
CA SER A 257 -8.98 13.30 -14.27
C SER A 257 -9.39 12.12 -15.14
N VAL A 258 -8.95 10.91 -14.79
CA VAL A 258 -9.33 9.65 -15.45
C VAL A 258 -10.13 8.81 -14.47
N GLN A 259 -11.20 8.18 -14.92
CA GLN A 259 -11.97 7.26 -14.09
C GLN A 259 -11.27 5.89 -14.02
N ARG A 260 -11.20 5.32 -12.82
CA ARG A 260 -10.70 3.97 -12.56
C ARG A 260 -11.75 3.21 -11.78
N THR A 261 -12.13 2.04 -12.28
CA THR A 261 -13.08 1.15 -11.61
C THR A 261 -12.31 0.02 -10.95
N GLU A 262 -12.24 0.07 -9.62
CA GLU A 262 -11.66 -0.99 -8.81
C GLU A 262 -12.70 -2.10 -8.59
N CYS A 263 -12.25 -3.34 -8.61
CA CYS A 263 -13.04 -4.54 -8.29
C CYS A 263 -12.49 -5.17 -7.01
N LEU A 264 -13.40 -5.63 -6.15
CA LEU A 264 -13.08 -6.57 -5.07
C LEU A 264 -13.78 -7.89 -5.36
N TRP A 265 -13.06 -8.99 -5.24
CA TRP A 265 -13.63 -10.34 -5.18
C TRP A 265 -13.53 -10.84 -3.74
N ILE A 266 -14.66 -11.27 -3.20
CA ILE A 266 -14.85 -11.63 -1.80
C ILE A 266 -15.20 -13.11 -1.73
N ASN A 267 -14.41 -13.91 -1.02
CA ASN A 267 -14.61 -15.36 -0.97
C ASN A 267 -15.87 -15.75 -0.16
N PRO A 268 -16.40 -16.98 -0.33
CA PRO A 268 -17.57 -17.44 0.42
C PRO A 268 -17.40 -17.37 1.94
N ALA A 269 -16.21 -17.66 2.47
CA ALA A 269 -15.94 -17.59 3.91
C ALA A 269 -16.09 -16.16 4.46
N ALA A 270 -15.66 -15.15 3.71
CA ALA A 270 -15.86 -13.75 4.08
C ALA A 270 -17.35 -13.38 4.04
N GLN A 271 -18.08 -13.80 3.01
CA GLN A 271 -19.51 -13.51 2.86
C GLN A 271 -20.33 -14.09 4.03
N GLN A 272 -20.13 -15.38 4.34
CA GLN A 272 -20.84 -16.05 5.44
C GLN A 272 -20.62 -15.37 6.80
N LYS A 273 -19.40 -14.87 7.05
CA LYS A 273 -19.08 -14.14 8.28
C LYS A 273 -19.70 -12.76 8.34
N GLN A 274 -19.91 -12.09 7.21
CA GLN A 274 -20.62 -10.81 7.18
C GLN A 274 -22.10 -11.03 7.51
N GLU A 275 -22.72 -12.04 6.90
CA GLU A 275 -24.13 -12.40 7.14
C GLU A 275 -24.39 -12.85 8.58
N SER A 276 -23.43 -13.53 9.22
CA SER A 276 -23.57 -13.97 10.62
C SER A 276 -23.42 -12.86 11.65
N ALA A 277 -23.01 -11.65 11.23
CA ALA A 277 -22.77 -10.50 12.11
C ALA A 277 -23.89 -9.43 12.02
N GLU A 278 -24.82 -9.58 11.07
CA GLU A 278 -26.05 -8.77 10.91
C GLU A 278 -27.21 -9.36 11.72
#